data_AF-A0A7C4GSP8-F1
#
_entry.id   AF-A0A7C4GSP8-F1
#
_cell.length_a   1.000
_cell.length_b   1.000
_cell.length_c   1.000
_cell.angle_alpha   90.00
_cell.angle_beta   90.00
_cell.angle_gamma   90.00
#
_symmetry.space_group_name_H-M   'P 1'
#
loop_
_entity.id
_entity.type
_entity.pdbx_description
1 polymer ?
#
loop_
_entity_poly.entity_id
_entity_poly.type
_entity_poly.pdbx_seq_one_letter_code
_entity_poly.pdbx_strand_id
1 'polypeptide(L)'
;MKKKSLTKKISITAVFTALVCVATISFTVYVPSTKGYFNIGEAMVYTAAILFGPVIGAFAGGVGSMLADILLGYYYYAPASLIIKGVEGFVTGL
;
A
#
# COMPACT_ATOMS: atom_id res chain seq x y z
N MET A 1 26.47 15.55 4.09
CA MET A 1 25.20 14.79 3.97
C MET A 1 25.52 13.30 3.75
N LYS A 2 25.19 12.41 4.70
CA LYS A 2 25.38 10.96 4.49
C LYS A 2 24.43 10.49 3.38
N LYS A 3 24.94 9.92 2.28
CA LYS A 3 24.11 9.25 1.25
C LYS A 3 23.19 8.26 1.98
N LYS A 4 21.87 8.46 1.96
CA LYS A 4 20.93 7.40 2.37
C LYS A 4 21.26 6.17 1.51
N SER A 5 21.60 5.04 2.13
CA SER A 5 21.92 3.80 1.42
C SER A 5 20.73 3.41 0.53
N LEU A 6 20.96 3.42 -0.79
CA LEU A 6 19.95 3.09 -1.80
C LEU A 6 19.41 1.67 -1.55
N THR A 7 20.30 0.72 -1.25
CA THR A 7 19.94 -0.66 -0.91
C THR A 7 18.96 -0.71 0.25
N LYS A 8 19.23 0.04 1.32
CA LYS A 8 18.33 0.08 2.49
C LYS A 8 16.95 0.62 2.13
N LYS A 9 16.86 1.65 1.29
CA LYS A 9 15.58 2.19 0.82
C LYS A 9 14.79 1.14 0.03
N ILE A 10 15.42 0.51 -0.95
CA ILE A 10 14.78 -0.52 -1.78
C ILE A 10 14.29 -1.69 -0.92
N SER A 11 15.13 -2.18 0.00
CA SER A 11 14.75 -3.27 0.90
C SER A 11 13.54 -2.91 1.77
N ILE A 12 13.53 -1.70 2.37
CA ILE A 12 12.40 -1.23 3.17
C ILE A 12 11.13 -1.12 2.31
N THR A 13 11.23 -0.50 1.13
CA THR A 13 10.10 -0.38 0.21
C THR A 13 9.52 -1.75 -0.13
N ALA A 14 10.35 -2.71 -0.53
CA ALA A 14 9.91 -4.05 -0.90
C ALA A 14 9.20 -4.78 0.26
N VAL A 15 9.77 -4.71 1.47
CA VAL A 15 9.18 -5.33 2.67
C VAL A 15 7.84 -4.68 3.00
N PHE A 16 7.75 -3.35 2.99
CA PHE A 16 6.50 -2.66 3.30
C PHE A 16 5.44 -2.85 2.22
N THR A 17 5.81 -2.95 0.93
CA THR A 17 4.87 -3.34 -0.13
C THR A 17 4.26 -4.70 0.15
N ALA A 18 5.08 -5.69 0.54
CA ALA A 18 4.59 -7.02 0.89
C ALA A 18 3.68 -6.99 2.12
N LEU A 19 4.05 -6.23 3.16
CA LEU A 19 3.23 -6.10 4.37
C LEU A 19 1.89 -5.42 4.10
N VAL A 20 1.85 -4.36 3.28
CA VAL A 20 0.60 -3.72 2.86
C VAL A 20 -0.30 -4.71 2.13
N CYS A 21 0.27 -5.48 1.20
CA CYS A 21 -0.48 -6.50 0.46
C CYS A 21 -1.07 -7.55 1.41
N VAL A 22 -0.24 -8.12 2.29
CA VAL A 22 -0.68 -9.15 3.25
C VAL A 22 -1.74 -8.60 4.20
N ALA A 23 -1.53 -7.41 4.77
CA ALA A 23 -2.50 -6.79 5.68
C ALA A 23 -3.84 -6.51 4.99
N THR A 24 -3.81 -6.11 3.70
CA THR A 24 -5.01 -5.89 2.90
C THR A 24 -5.78 -7.20 2.70
N ILE A 25 -5.08 -8.28 2.33
CA ILE A 25 -5.70 -9.60 2.11
C ILE A 25 -6.23 -10.22 3.41
N SER A 26 -5.44 -10.18 4.48
CA SER A 26 -5.76 -10.85 5.75
C SER A 26 -6.99 -10.30 6.45
N PHE A 27 -7.28 -9.00 6.28
CA PHE A 27 -8.39 -8.33 6.95
C PHE A 27 -9.38 -7.76 5.94
N THR A 28 -9.95 -8.64 5.12
CA THR A 28 -10.93 -8.30 4.08
C THR A 28 -12.34 -8.70 4.51
N VAL A 29 -13.27 -7.74 4.51
CA VAL A 29 -14.71 -7.97 4.72
C VAL A 29 -15.47 -7.60 3.46
N TYR A 30 -16.16 -8.57 2.86
CA TYR A 30 -16.92 -8.34 1.63
C TYR A 30 -18.13 -7.43 1.87
N VAL A 31 -18.34 -6.47 0.98
CA VAL A 31 -19.46 -5.52 1.03
C VAL A 31 -20.34 -5.71 -0.22
N PRO A 32 -21.52 -6.37 -0.08
CA PRO A 32 -22.38 -6.67 -1.23
C PRO A 32 -22.86 -5.45 -2.01
N SER A 33 -23.08 -4.32 -1.33
CA SER A 33 -23.62 -3.09 -1.94
C SER A 33 -22.67 -2.43 -2.94
N THR A 34 -21.35 -2.54 -2.74
CA THR A 34 -20.34 -1.91 -3.61
C THR A 34 -19.66 -2.92 -4.53
N LYS A 35 -19.99 -4.22 -4.41
CA LYS A 35 -19.26 -5.33 -5.06
C LYS A 35 -17.75 -5.25 -4.78
N GLY A 36 -17.38 -4.70 -3.63
CA GLY A 36 -16.01 -4.48 -3.20
C GLY A 36 -15.81 -5.05 -1.81
N TYR A 37 -14.70 -4.66 -1.20
CA TYR A 37 -14.36 -5.14 0.13
C TYR A 37 -13.77 -4.03 0.98
N PHE A 38 -14.08 -4.10 2.27
CA PHE A 38 -13.43 -3.29 3.29
C PHE A 38 -12.11 -3.97 3.66
N ASN A 39 -11.03 -3.18 3.78
CA ASN A 39 -9.71 -3.69 4.14
C ASN A 39 -9.04 -2.82 5.20
N ILE A 40 -8.33 -3.44 6.13
CA ILE A 40 -7.56 -2.74 7.19
C ILE A 40 -6.11 -2.48 6.72
N GLY A 41 -5.80 -2.76 5.45
CA GLY A 41 -4.47 -2.56 4.87
C GLY A 41 -3.98 -1.11 4.90
N GLU A 42 -4.90 -0.15 4.98
CA GLU A 42 -4.61 1.30 5.10
C GLU A 42 -3.73 1.63 6.31
N ALA A 43 -3.93 0.94 7.45
CA ALA A 43 -3.09 1.11 8.62
C ALA A 43 -1.60 0.84 8.32
N MET A 44 -1.31 -0.16 7.47
CA MET A 44 0.06 -0.44 7.04
C MET A 44 0.59 0.58 6.03
N VAL A 45 -0.28 1.17 5.19
CA VAL A 45 0.09 2.28 4.31
C VAL A 45 0.54 3.49 5.13
N TYR A 46 -0.25 3.89 6.13
CA TYR A 46 0.10 4.99 7.03
C TYR A 46 1.36 4.70 7.82
N THR A 47 1.52 3.47 8.30
CA THR A 47 2.74 3.05 9.01
C THR A 47 3.98 3.21 8.10
N ALA A 48 3.91 2.79 6.83
CA ALA A 48 5.01 2.95 5.88
C ALA A 48 5.33 4.43 5.61
N ALA A 49 4.29 5.25 5.42
CA ALA A 49 4.41 6.67 5.12
C ALA A 49 5.00 7.46 6.29
N ILE A 50 4.48 7.29 7.50
CA ILE A 50 4.92 8.00 8.71
C ILE A 50 6.37 7.63 9.07
N LEU A 51 6.74 6.35 8.93
CA LEU A 51 8.09 5.90 9.33
C LEU A 51 9.17 6.20 8.30
N PHE A 52 8.85 6.15 6.99
CA PHE A 52 9.85 6.16 5.92
C PHE A 52 9.69 7.28 4.89
N GLY A 53 8.66 8.10 5.05
CA GLY A 53 8.39 9.30 4.25
C GLY A 53 7.58 9.03 2.98
N PRO A 54 7.38 10.06 2.16
CA PRO A 54 6.30 10.10 1.17
C PRO A 54 6.56 9.15 0.00
N VAL A 55 7.81 8.99 -0.43
CA VAL A 55 8.17 8.11 -1.55
C VAL A 55 7.96 6.63 -1.21
N ILE A 56 8.33 6.23 0.01
CA ILE A 56 8.20 4.83 0.45
C ILE A 56 6.74 4.53 0.77
N GLY A 57 6.04 5.45 1.44
CA GLY A 57 4.60 5.34 1.67
C GLY A 57 3.79 5.22 0.38
N ALA A 58 4.07 6.07 -0.62
CA ALA A 58 3.38 6.04 -1.91
C ALA A 58 3.56 4.72 -2.64
N PHE A 59 4.81 4.26 -2.77
CA PHE A 59 5.09 3.02 -3.51
C PHE A 59 4.56 1.79 -2.77
N ALA A 60 4.78 1.69 -1.46
CA ALA A 60 4.32 0.56 -0.66
C ALA A 60 2.78 0.51 -0.61
N GLY A 61 2.13 1.67 -0.42
CA GLY A 61 0.69 1.79 -0.37
C GLY A 61 0.01 1.46 -1.69
N GLY A 62 0.43 2.12 -2.77
CA GLY A 62 -0.12 1.93 -4.11
C GLY A 62 0.10 0.51 -4.63
N VAL A 63 1.36 0.08 -4.72
CA VAL A 63 1.69 -1.23 -5.31
C VAL A 63 1.19 -2.37 -4.43
N GLY A 64 1.33 -2.26 -3.10
CA GLY A 64 0.87 -3.28 -2.17
C GLY A 64 -0.64 -3.50 -2.24
N SER A 65 -1.41 -2.41 -2.31
CA SER A 65 -2.88 -2.50 -2.39
C SER A 65 -3.36 -2.96 -3.75
N MET A 66 -2.74 -2.51 -4.84
CA MET A 66 -3.02 -3.01 -6.19
C MET A 66 -2.79 -4.52 -6.29
N LEU A 67 -1.69 -5.03 -5.72
CA LEU A 67 -1.40 -6.46 -5.69
C LEU A 67 -2.47 -7.23 -4.90
N ALA A 68 -2.94 -6.68 -3.78
CA ALA A 68 -4.03 -7.29 -3.01
C ALA A 68 -5.32 -7.37 -3.82
N ASP A 69 -5.70 -6.32 -4.56
CA ASP A 69 -6.88 -6.34 -5.44
C ASP A 69 -6.77 -7.42 -6.52
N ILE A 70 -5.60 -7.53 -7.16
CA ILE A 70 -5.35 -8.56 -8.18
C ILE A 70 -5.49 -9.96 -7.56
N LEU A 71 -4.88 -10.20 -6.40
CA LEU A 71 -4.89 -11.50 -5.73
C LEU A 71 -6.27 -11.90 -5.18
N LEU A 72 -7.09 -10.93 -4.76
CA LEU A 72 -8.45 -11.13 -4.29
C LEU A 72 -9.48 -11.20 -5.43
N GLY A 73 -9.07 -10.97 -6.69
CA GLY A 73 -9.94 -11.03 -7.86
C GLY A 73 -10.69 -9.73 -8.20
N TYR A 74 -10.36 -8.63 -7.54
CA TYR A 74 -10.93 -7.28 -7.75
C TYR A 74 -10.15 -6.49 -8.82
N TYR A 75 -9.84 -7.10 -9.96
CA TYR A 75 -8.96 -6.54 -10.99
C TYR A 75 -9.37 -5.15 -11.50
N TYR A 76 -10.67 -4.86 -11.53
CA TYR A 76 -11.18 -3.56 -11.96
C TYR A 76 -10.77 -2.41 -11.02
N TYR A 77 -10.63 -2.70 -9.72
CA TYR A 77 -10.24 -1.72 -8.72
C TYR A 77 -8.71 -1.54 -8.64
N ALA A 78 -7.92 -2.50 -9.13
CA ALA A 78 -6.47 -2.48 -8.98
C ALA A 78 -5.78 -1.19 -9.51
N PRO A 79 -6.11 -0.66 -10.72
CA PRO A 79 -5.51 0.60 -11.19
C PRO A 79 -5.92 1.80 -10.34
N ALA A 80 -7.17 1.82 -9.85
CA ALA A 80 -7.65 2.87 -8.97
C ALA A 80 -6.94 2.82 -7.62
N SER A 81 -6.79 1.63 -7.02
CA SER A 81 -6.06 1.44 -5.76
C SER A 81 -4.59 1.82 -5.87
N LEU A 82 -3.93 1.53 -6.99
CA LEU A 82 -2.55 1.97 -7.24
C LEU A 82 -2.41 3.50 -7.08
N ILE A 83 -3.32 4.25 -7.71
CA ILE A 83 -3.29 5.71 -7.72
C ILE A 83 -3.74 6.26 -6.37
N ILE A 84 -4.90 5.82 -5.86
CA ILE A 84 -5.51 6.36 -4.65
C ILE A 84 -4.62 6.07 -3.44
N LYS A 85 -4.25 4.81 -3.21
CA LYS A 85 -3.40 4.42 -2.07
C LYS A 85 -1.98 4.95 -2.23
N GLY A 86 -1.52 5.14 -3.47
CA GLY A 86 -0.25 5.78 -3.77
C GLY A 86 -0.24 7.26 -3.37
N VAL A 87 -1.27 8.01 -3.74
CA VAL A 87 -1.44 9.42 -3.35
C VAL A 87 -1.64 9.55 -1.85
N GLU A 88 -2.47 8.69 -1.26
CA GLU A 88 -2.68 8.61 0.19
C GLU A 88 -1.37 8.42 0.95
N GLY A 89 -0.59 7.40 0.58
CA GLY A 89 0.70 7.12 1.19
C GLY A 89 1.73 8.23 0.94
N PHE A 90 1.65 8.93 -0.20
CA PHE A 90 2.48 10.10 -0.48
C PHE A 90 2.14 11.24 0.48
N VAL A 91 0.87 11.64 0.52
CA VAL A 91 0.39 12.78 1.31
C VAL A 91 0.60 12.55 2.80
N THR A 92 0.36 11.33 3.29
CA THR A 92 0.56 10.97 4.70
C THR A 92 2.03 11.06 5.11
N GLY A 93 2.96 10.87 4.17
CA GLY A 93 4.39 10.91 4.44
C GLY A 93 5.04 12.28 4.26
N LEU A 94 4.29 13.31 3.80
CA LEU A 94 4.76 14.70 3.71
C LEU A 94 4.94 15.30 5.11
#